data_AF-A0A2K8UHR5-F1
#
_entry.id   AF-A0A2K8UHR5-F1
#
_cell.length_a   1.000
_cell.length_b   1.000
_cell.length_c   1.000
_cell.angle_alpha   90.00
_cell.angle_beta   90.00
_cell.angle_gamma   90.00
#
_symmetry.space_group_name_H-M   'P 1'
#
loop_
_entity.id
_entity.type
_entity.pdbx_description
1 polymer ?
#
loop_
_entity_poly.entity_id
_entity_poly.type
_entity_poly.pdbx_seq_one_letter_code
_entity_poly.pdbx_strand_id
1 'polypeptide(L)'
;MSIADALITQILADAPQRRRDVSMPIDEPPNDGLLPPGIFDDAPDLELFRDRVPDSSESFPEHSPPLTRLGTYQWMTSPGVITLYRGNIEAYWKSLIRLAQGRFPFVTTGDAERVLQLLVQSVYQHERFHYVCDFCRRLLGGSFDRWHEEALAIAWEWQWLRSQDRWNSFYGIMHPTLRRIVVQAMFDHRAAGYRNWRSFAGQADFHDAVTTYLYPVSAQTFAGTAFNFAAWALAHVPDDANRAWVERIAP
;
A
#
# COMPACT_ATOMS: atom_id res chain seq x y z
N MET A 1 -6.96 -16.01 -9.83
CA MET A 1 -6.87 -14.60 -10.24
C MET A 1 -7.39 -13.78 -9.08
N SER A 2 -6.56 -12.89 -8.52
CA SER A 2 -6.96 -12.09 -7.35
C SER A 2 -7.95 -11.00 -7.76
N ILE A 3 -8.73 -10.47 -6.81
CA ILE A 3 -9.56 -9.28 -7.06
C ILE A 3 -8.74 -8.08 -7.55
N ALA A 4 -7.51 -7.93 -7.06
CA ALA A 4 -6.61 -6.86 -7.48
C ALA A 4 -6.30 -6.98 -8.98
N ASP A 5 -5.95 -8.17 -9.47
CA ASP A 5 -5.69 -8.41 -10.90
C ASP A 5 -6.93 -8.14 -11.74
N ALA A 6 -8.10 -8.63 -11.30
CA ALA A 6 -9.36 -8.41 -11.99
C ALA A 6 -9.70 -6.92 -12.10
N LEU A 7 -9.49 -6.14 -11.03
CA LEU A 7 -9.71 -4.70 -11.03
C LEU A 7 -8.75 -3.97 -11.96
N ILE A 8 -7.46 -4.32 -11.94
CA ILE A 8 -6.45 -3.76 -12.85
C ILE A 8 -6.88 -4.01 -14.30
N THR A 9 -7.27 -5.24 -14.66
CA THR A 9 -7.75 -5.57 -16.00
C THR A 9 -8.99 -4.75 -16.38
N GLN A 10 -9.97 -4.60 -15.48
CA GLN A 10 -11.18 -3.81 -15.74
C GLN A 10 -10.88 -2.33 -15.96
N ILE A 11 -9.96 -1.73 -15.20
CA ILE A 11 -9.59 -0.31 -15.37
C ILE A 11 -8.81 -0.12 -16.67
N LEU A 12 -7.87 -1.02 -17.00
CA LEU A 12 -7.08 -0.92 -18.21
C LEU A 12 -7.89 -1.16 -19.50
N ALA A 13 -8.89 -2.04 -19.45
CA ALA A 13 -9.77 -2.29 -20.60
C ALA A 13 -10.62 -1.07 -20.98
N ASP A 14 -11.05 -0.28 -19.99
CA ASP A 14 -11.87 0.92 -20.17
C ASP A 14 -11.04 2.19 -20.36
N ALA A 15 -9.74 2.14 -20.11
CA ALA A 15 -8.85 3.26 -20.39
C ALA A 15 -8.82 3.51 -21.90
N PRO A 16 -9.06 4.75 -22.38
CA PRO A 16 -9.06 5.03 -23.80
C PRO A 16 -7.70 4.64 -24.39
N GLN A 17 -7.69 3.60 -25.23
CA GLN A 17 -6.54 3.27 -26.06
C GLN A 17 -6.29 4.47 -26.97
N ARG A 18 -5.46 5.42 -26.54
CA ARG A 18 -4.82 6.33 -27.48
C ARG A 18 -3.89 5.46 -28.32
N ARG A 19 -4.41 4.88 -29.40
CA ARG A 19 -3.60 4.44 -30.53
C ARG A 19 -2.81 5.66 -31.00
N ARG A 20 -1.59 5.79 -30.50
CA ARG A 20 -0.54 6.43 -31.28
C ARG A 20 0.02 5.33 -32.16
N ASP A 21 -0.58 5.19 -33.34
CA ASP A 21 0.13 4.65 -34.51
C ASP A 21 1.26 5.64 -34.81
N VAL A 22 2.36 5.53 -34.07
CA VAL A 22 3.64 6.10 -34.44
C VAL A 22 4.60 4.94 -34.45
N SER A 23 4.72 4.30 -35.61
CA SER A 23 5.86 3.47 -35.94
C SER A 23 7.11 4.34 -35.89
N MET A 24 7.78 4.39 -34.74
CA MET A 24 9.15 4.88 -34.67
C MET A 24 10.05 3.72 -35.13
N PRO A 25 11.11 3.99 -35.92
CA PRO A 25 12.11 2.98 -36.23
C PRO A 25 12.71 2.47 -34.93
N ILE A 26 12.85 1.15 -34.81
CA ILE A 26 13.58 0.49 -33.75
C ILE A 26 15.06 0.78 -34.02
N ASP A 27 15.55 1.92 -33.55
CA ASP A 27 16.98 2.17 -33.41
C ASP A 27 17.39 1.82 -31.99
N GLU A 28 18.06 0.66 -31.90
CA GLU A 28 18.89 0.11 -30.83
C GLU A 28 18.30 0.03 -29.40
N PRO A 29 18.36 -1.15 -28.74
CA PRO A 29 18.09 -1.22 -27.32
C PRO A 29 19.07 -0.29 -26.59
N PRO A 30 18.63 0.58 -25.66
CA PRO A 30 19.54 1.40 -24.90
C PRO A 30 20.51 0.46 -24.18
N ASN A 31 21.79 0.61 -24.54
CA ASN A 31 22.95 -0.08 -24.01
C ASN A 31 22.75 -0.46 -22.54
N ASP A 32 22.92 -1.76 -22.23
CA ASP A 32 22.94 -2.35 -20.88
C ASP A 32 24.07 -1.70 -20.05
N GLY A 33 23.86 -0.45 -19.65
CA GLY A 33 24.64 0.21 -18.62
C GLY A 33 24.26 -0.46 -17.32
N LEU A 34 25.10 -1.40 -16.87
CA LEU A 34 25.10 -1.89 -15.50
C LEU A 34 24.91 -0.68 -14.56
N LEU A 35 23.70 -0.56 -14.02
CA LEU A 35 23.36 0.55 -13.14
C LEU A 35 24.26 0.46 -11.90
N PRO A 36 24.80 1.59 -11.41
CA PRO A 36 25.67 1.58 -10.25
C PRO A 36 24.95 0.95 -9.03
N PRO A 37 25.68 0.22 -8.18
CA PRO A 37 25.12 -0.30 -6.93
C PRO A 37 24.58 0.86 -6.09
N GLY A 38 23.33 0.73 -5.60
CA GLY A 38 22.64 1.78 -4.81
C GLY A 38 21.59 2.59 -5.57
N ILE A 39 21.38 2.37 -6.88
CA ILE A 39 20.29 3.05 -7.63
C ILE A 39 18.87 2.64 -7.16
N PHE A 40 18.79 1.59 -6.35
CA PHE A 40 17.55 1.04 -5.81
C PHE A 40 17.20 1.60 -4.42
N ASP A 41 18.06 2.42 -3.81
CA ASP A 41 17.81 3.08 -2.51
C ASP A 41 16.78 4.23 -2.58
N ASP A 42 16.20 4.52 -3.75
CA ASP A 42 15.35 5.69 -4.02
C ASP A 42 13.87 5.58 -3.57
N ALA A 43 13.51 4.61 -2.72
CA ALA A 43 12.30 4.81 -1.91
C ALA A 43 12.54 6.08 -1.08
N PRO A 44 11.59 7.02 -0.98
CA PRO A 44 11.82 8.22 -0.19
C PRO A 44 12.27 7.80 1.21
N ASP A 45 13.50 8.21 1.59
CA ASP A 45 14.05 7.90 2.91
C ASP A 45 13.04 8.32 3.96
N LEU A 46 12.97 7.57 5.07
CA LEU A 46 12.21 8.01 6.23
C LEU A 46 12.58 9.44 6.61
N GLU A 47 13.84 9.85 6.39
CA GLU A 47 14.30 11.24 6.54
C GLU A 47 13.48 12.27 5.75
N LEU A 48 13.07 11.98 4.50
CA LEU A 48 12.19 12.85 3.71
C LEU A 48 10.81 13.05 4.36
N PHE A 49 10.42 12.13 5.24
CA PHE A 49 9.18 12.18 6.01
C PHE A 49 9.38 12.61 7.48
N ARG A 50 10.59 12.49 8.03
CA ARG A 50 10.98 12.85 9.41
C ARG A 50 11.25 14.34 9.58
N ASP A 51 11.73 15.02 8.53
CA ASP A 51 12.01 16.47 8.54
C ASP A 51 10.77 17.37 8.68
N ARG A 52 9.57 16.79 8.79
CA ARG A 52 8.34 17.53 9.05
C ARG A 52 8.02 17.49 10.54
N VAL A 53 7.90 18.68 11.13
CA VAL A 53 7.39 18.89 12.49
C VAL A 53 6.12 18.04 12.67
N PRO A 54 6.04 17.18 13.70
CA PRO A 54 4.80 16.46 14.02
C PRO A 54 3.65 17.46 14.10
N ASP A 55 2.58 17.26 13.34
CA ASP A 55 1.46 18.19 13.26
C ASP A 55 0.83 18.36 14.65
N SER A 56 1.21 19.44 15.34
CA SER A 56 0.83 19.76 16.72
C SER A 56 -0.29 20.79 16.76
N SER A 57 -1.49 20.45 16.31
CA SER A 57 -2.68 21.22 16.70
C SER A 57 -3.99 20.43 16.59
N GLU A 58 -4.84 20.60 17.62
CA GLU A 58 -6.26 20.21 17.67
C GLU A 58 -7.15 21.08 16.76
N SER A 59 -6.59 22.01 16.00
CA SER A 59 -7.30 22.86 15.05
C SER A 59 -6.57 22.88 13.73
N PHE A 60 -7.09 22.11 12.77
CA PHE A 60 -6.76 22.26 11.35
C PHE A 60 -8.05 22.54 10.58
N PRO A 61 -8.04 23.48 9.62
CA PRO A 61 -9.20 23.78 8.79
C PRO A 61 -9.64 22.53 8.02
N GLU A 62 -10.96 22.32 7.94
CA GLU A 62 -11.66 21.25 7.20
C GLU A 62 -11.45 21.33 5.67
N HIS A 63 -10.21 21.36 5.19
CA HIS A 63 -9.88 21.50 3.77
C HIS A 63 -9.06 20.32 3.27
N SER A 64 -9.28 19.13 3.83
CA SER A 64 -9.03 17.91 3.07
C SER A 64 -10.29 17.61 2.26
N PRO A 65 -10.23 17.50 0.92
CA PRO A 65 -11.36 16.93 0.19
C PRO A 65 -11.71 15.58 0.84
N PRO A 66 -13.00 15.18 0.88
CA PRO A 66 -13.40 13.95 1.54
C PRO A 66 -12.51 12.83 1.02
N LEU A 67 -11.80 12.16 1.92
CA LEU A 67 -10.94 11.04 1.56
C LEU A 67 -11.79 10.03 0.82
N THR A 68 -11.61 10.00 -0.50
CA THR A 68 -12.30 9.07 -1.35
C THR A 68 -11.80 7.67 -0.97
N ARG A 69 -12.65 6.91 -0.30
CA ARG A 69 -12.36 5.58 0.21
C ARG A 69 -12.03 4.64 -0.95
N LEU A 70 -10.82 4.10 -0.97
CA LEU A 70 -10.31 3.25 -2.06
C LEU A 70 -10.63 1.77 -1.84
N GLY A 71 -10.62 1.34 -0.58
CA GLY A 71 -10.99 0.00 -0.14
C GLY A 71 -11.74 0.03 1.19
N THR A 72 -12.31 -1.13 1.55
CA THR A 72 -12.74 -1.44 2.92
C THR A 72 -12.64 -2.92 3.21
N TYR A 73 -12.29 -3.23 4.44
CA TYR A 73 -12.57 -4.49 5.09
C TYR A 73 -13.81 -4.38 6.00
N GLN A 74 -14.80 -5.24 5.76
CA GLN A 74 -15.92 -5.46 6.66
C GLN A 74 -15.60 -6.62 7.59
N TRP A 75 -15.72 -6.39 8.89
CA TRP A 75 -15.44 -7.37 9.94
C TRP A 75 -16.21 -8.67 9.76
N MET A 76 -15.56 -9.77 10.14
CA MET A 76 -16.09 -11.12 10.06
C MET A 76 -17.42 -11.24 10.82
N THR A 77 -18.51 -11.52 10.12
CA THR A 77 -19.68 -12.18 10.74
C THR A 77 -19.77 -13.65 10.30
N SER A 78 -18.76 -14.09 9.53
CA SER A 78 -18.67 -15.28 8.65
C SER A 78 -19.27 -15.04 7.25
N PRO A 79 -18.47 -14.77 6.20
CA PRO A 79 -17.04 -14.41 6.15
C PRO A 79 -16.78 -12.89 6.30
N GLY A 80 -15.52 -12.47 6.43
CA GLY A 80 -15.14 -11.05 6.27
C GLY A 80 -15.28 -10.61 4.80
N VAL A 81 -15.32 -9.31 4.51
CA VAL A 81 -15.48 -8.84 3.12
C VAL A 81 -14.49 -7.72 2.78
N ILE A 82 -13.61 -7.97 1.80
CA ILE A 82 -12.76 -6.93 1.20
C ILE A 82 -13.48 -6.36 -0.02
N THR A 83 -13.62 -5.03 -0.05
CA THR A 83 -14.21 -4.29 -1.15
C THR A 83 -13.20 -3.33 -1.73
N LEU A 84 -13.00 -3.33 -3.05
CA LEU A 84 -12.21 -2.32 -3.75
C LEU A 84 -13.17 -1.44 -4.58
N TYR A 85 -13.07 -0.12 -4.43
CA TYR A 85 -13.96 0.84 -5.10
C TYR A 85 -13.34 1.32 -6.41
N ARG A 86 -13.83 0.78 -7.52
CA ARG A 86 -13.26 0.98 -8.86
C ARG A 86 -13.18 2.45 -9.25
N GLY A 87 -14.30 3.18 -9.22
CA GLY A 87 -14.33 4.58 -9.65
C GLY A 87 -13.40 5.46 -8.82
N ASN A 88 -13.28 5.16 -7.52
CA ASN A 88 -12.42 5.89 -6.60
C ASN A 88 -10.93 5.63 -6.87
N ILE A 89 -10.56 4.35 -7.05
CA ILE A 89 -9.21 3.93 -7.41
C ILE A 89 -8.81 4.51 -8.76
N GLU A 90 -9.68 4.44 -9.77
CA GLU A 90 -9.42 4.98 -11.10
C GLU A 90 -9.22 6.51 -11.06
N ALA A 91 -10.06 7.22 -10.32
CA ALA A 91 -9.94 8.66 -10.15
C ALA A 91 -8.62 9.04 -9.46
N TYR A 92 -8.25 8.31 -8.41
CA TYR A 92 -7.02 8.55 -7.67
C TYR A 92 -5.78 8.21 -8.53
N TRP A 93 -5.78 7.08 -9.23
CA TRP A 93 -4.76 6.72 -10.21
C TRP A 93 -4.54 7.84 -11.25
N LYS A 94 -5.60 8.32 -11.89
CA LYS A 94 -5.53 9.44 -12.85
C LYS A 94 -4.99 10.72 -12.22
N SER A 95 -5.20 10.93 -10.92
CA SER A 95 -4.65 12.08 -10.19
C SER A 95 -3.14 11.93 -9.95
N LEU A 96 -2.67 10.72 -9.61
CA LEU A 96 -1.25 10.41 -9.44
C LEU A 96 -0.48 10.58 -10.77
N ILE A 97 -1.07 10.13 -11.88
CA ILE A 97 -0.47 10.32 -13.21
C ILE A 97 -0.38 11.80 -13.57
N ARG A 98 -1.43 12.59 -13.34
CA ARG A 98 -1.41 14.04 -13.58
C ARG A 98 -0.36 14.76 -12.73
N LEU A 99 -0.24 14.39 -11.45
CA LEU A 99 0.79 14.91 -10.56
C LEU A 99 2.20 14.55 -11.06
N ALA A 100 2.40 13.30 -11.47
CA ALA A 100 3.66 12.82 -12.01
C ALA A 100 4.04 13.54 -13.30
N GLN A 101 3.12 13.71 -14.24
CA GLN A 101 3.36 14.42 -15.50
C GLN A 101 3.81 15.88 -15.30
N GLY A 102 3.32 16.54 -14.24
CA GLY A 102 3.76 17.89 -13.88
C GLY A 102 5.22 17.98 -13.38
N ARG A 103 5.81 16.85 -12.95
CA ARG A 103 7.16 16.77 -12.36
C ARG A 103 8.12 15.87 -13.15
N PHE A 104 7.59 15.01 -14.00
CA PHE A 104 8.27 14.03 -14.82
C PHE A 104 7.48 13.88 -16.15
N PRO A 105 7.80 14.66 -17.19
CA PRO A 105 6.94 14.81 -18.37
C PRO A 105 6.87 13.58 -19.28
N PHE A 106 7.70 12.55 -19.06
CA PHE A 106 7.84 11.38 -19.93
C PHE A 106 7.14 10.12 -19.39
N VAL A 107 5.98 10.26 -18.74
CA VAL A 107 5.21 9.09 -18.27
C VAL A 107 4.65 8.32 -19.46
N THR A 108 5.10 7.08 -19.66
CA THR A 108 4.61 6.18 -20.72
C THR A 108 3.31 5.47 -20.31
N THR A 109 2.66 4.78 -21.25
CA THR A 109 1.50 3.91 -20.92
C THR A 109 1.90 2.79 -19.97
N GLY A 110 3.05 2.14 -20.21
CA GLY A 110 3.55 1.08 -19.33
C GLY A 110 3.88 1.59 -17.93
N ASP A 111 4.33 2.83 -17.80
CA ASP A 111 4.50 3.48 -16.50
C ASP A 111 3.16 3.70 -15.79
N ALA A 112 2.15 4.16 -16.52
CA ALA A 112 0.82 4.36 -15.96
C ALA A 112 0.18 3.04 -15.48
N GLU A 113 0.39 1.94 -16.22
CA GLU A 113 -0.01 0.59 -15.82
C GLU A 113 0.68 0.13 -14.53
N ARG A 114 1.99 0.35 -14.40
CA ARG A 114 2.73 0.01 -13.16
C ARG A 114 2.27 0.83 -11.96
N VAL A 115 1.96 2.11 -12.15
CA VAL A 115 1.36 2.96 -11.09
C VAL A 115 0.00 2.41 -10.66
N LEU A 116 -0.83 1.94 -11.60
CA LEU A 116 -2.11 1.32 -11.28
C LEU A 116 -1.93 0.01 -10.50
N GLN A 117 -1.00 -0.86 -10.94
CA GLN A 117 -0.66 -2.09 -10.24
C GLN A 117 -0.21 -1.80 -8.81
N LEU A 118 0.69 -0.83 -8.63
CA LEU A 118 1.15 -0.39 -7.31
C LEU A 118 -0.01 0.08 -6.43
N LEU A 119 -0.86 0.98 -6.94
CA LEU A 119 -1.98 1.52 -6.18
C LEU A 119 -2.97 0.43 -5.75
N VAL A 120 -3.41 -0.41 -6.69
CA VAL A 120 -4.41 -1.45 -6.41
C VAL A 120 -3.87 -2.47 -5.42
N GLN A 121 -2.61 -2.89 -5.59
CA GLN A 121 -1.99 -3.85 -4.69
C GLN A 121 -1.75 -3.25 -3.29
N SER A 122 -1.34 -1.99 -3.16
CA SER A 122 -1.16 -1.37 -1.84
C SER A 122 -2.50 -1.28 -1.07
N VAL A 123 -3.57 -0.80 -1.74
CA VAL A 123 -4.92 -0.78 -1.15
C VAL A 123 -5.36 -2.20 -0.77
N TYR A 124 -5.11 -3.20 -1.61
CA TYR A 124 -5.49 -4.57 -1.30
C TYR A 124 -4.74 -5.10 -0.07
N GLN A 125 -3.43 -4.85 0.04
CA GLN A 125 -2.64 -5.27 1.20
C GLN A 125 -3.04 -4.54 2.49
N HIS A 126 -3.44 -3.27 2.41
CA HIS A 126 -4.04 -2.52 3.53
C HIS A 126 -5.29 -3.22 4.07
N GLU A 127 -6.23 -3.56 3.19
CA GLU A 127 -7.46 -4.24 3.62
C GLU A 127 -7.22 -5.67 4.14
N ARG A 128 -6.22 -6.36 3.60
CA ARG A 128 -5.81 -7.68 4.11
C ARG A 128 -5.20 -7.59 5.51
N PHE A 129 -4.49 -6.50 5.82
CA PHE A 129 -3.99 -6.27 7.17
C PHE A 129 -5.16 -6.13 8.16
N HIS A 130 -6.20 -5.36 7.83
CA HIS A 130 -7.41 -5.25 8.65
C HIS A 130 -8.09 -6.61 8.89
N TYR A 131 -8.09 -7.49 7.88
CA TYR A 131 -8.56 -8.87 8.07
C TYR A 131 -7.74 -9.63 9.12
N VAL A 132 -6.40 -9.58 9.03
CA VAL A 132 -5.53 -10.23 10.01
C VAL A 132 -5.75 -9.66 11.41
N CYS A 133 -5.95 -8.35 11.54
CA CYS A 133 -6.30 -7.72 12.81
C CYS A 133 -7.59 -8.30 13.41
N ASP A 134 -8.67 -8.36 12.62
CA ASP A 134 -9.95 -8.92 13.06
C ASP A 134 -9.85 -10.43 13.37
N PHE A 135 -9.07 -11.18 12.59
CA PHE A 135 -8.80 -12.60 12.83
C PHE A 135 -8.11 -12.81 14.18
N CYS A 136 -6.98 -12.13 14.42
CA CYS A 136 -6.24 -12.24 15.68
C CYS A 136 -7.08 -11.78 16.87
N ARG A 137 -7.85 -10.68 16.72
CA ARG A 137 -8.74 -10.17 17.76
C ARG A 137 -9.80 -11.19 18.17
N ARG A 138 -10.34 -11.95 17.22
CA ARG A 138 -11.30 -13.04 17.48
C ARG A 138 -10.66 -14.26 18.12
N LEU A 139 -9.44 -14.58 17.71
CA LEU A 139 -8.73 -15.76 18.18
C LEU A 139 -8.19 -15.59 19.61
N LEU A 140 -7.66 -14.40 19.94
CA LEU A 140 -6.84 -14.16 21.13
C LEU A 140 -7.48 -13.16 22.11
N GLY A 141 -8.60 -12.55 21.71
CA GLY A 141 -9.16 -11.40 22.40
C GLY A 141 -8.37 -10.12 22.09
N GLY A 142 -9.03 -8.97 22.23
CA GLY A 142 -8.41 -7.67 21.98
C GLY A 142 -9.44 -6.57 21.78
N SER A 143 -9.00 -5.32 21.82
CA SER A 143 -9.83 -4.15 21.56
C SER A 143 -9.60 -3.60 20.16
N PHE A 144 -10.65 -3.07 19.54
CA PHE A 144 -10.52 -2.32 18.31
C PHE A 144 -10.22 -0.85 18.62
N ASP A 145 -9.00 -0.42 18.29
CA ASP A 145 -8.66 1.00 18.11
C ASP A 145 -8.49 1.27 16.63
N ARG A 146 -9.45 2.02 16.07
CA ARG A 146 -9.49 2.35 14.64
C ARG A 146 -8.24 3.11 14.19
N TRP A 147 -7.82 4.14 14.91
CA TRP A 147 -6.76 5.02 14.41
C TRP A 147 -5.40 4.36 14.53
N HIS A 148 -5.21 3.53 15.55
CA HIS A 148 -4.01 2.71 15.68
C HIS A 148 -3.94 1.64 14.59
N GLU A 149 -5.05 0.94 14.30
CA GLU A 149 -5.10 -0.08 13.24
C GLU A 149 -4.80 0.50 11.87
N GLU A 150 -5.37 1.66 11.53
CA GLU A 150 -5.11 2.37 10.26
C GLU A 150 -3.63 2.79 10.15
N ALA A 151 -3.02 3.26 11.24
CA ALA A 151 -1.60 3.60 11.25
C ALA A 151 -0.71 2.37 11.02
N LEU A 152 -1.05 1.24 11.63
CA LEU A 152 -0.33 -0.02 11.41
C LEU A 152 -0.56 -0.58 10.01
N ALA A 153 -1.76 -0.43 9.44
CA ALA A 153 -2.07 -0.88 8.09
C ALA A 153 -1.24 -0.13 7.04
N ILE A 154 -1.04 1.18 7.19
CA ILE A 154 -0.16 1.96 6.30
C ILE A 154 1.31 1.58 6.51
N ALA A 155 1.73 1.37 7.76
CA ALA A 155 3.09 0.89 8.04
C ALA A 155 3.33 -0.49 7.41
N TRP A 156 2.32 -1.36 7.41
CA TRP A 156 2.34 -2.61 6.67
C TRP A 156 2.49 -2.40 5.17
N GLU A 157 1.68 -1.52 4.56
CA GLU A 157 1.82 -1.19 3.13
C GLU A 157 3.25 -0.76 2.79
N TRP A 158 3.87 0.04 3.66
CA TRP A 158 5.26 0.48 3.52
C TRP A 158 6.24 -0.69 3.60
N GLN A 159 6.13 -1.57 4.60
CA GLN A 159 6.99 -2.77 4.71
C GLN A 159 6.80 -3.71 3.52
N TRP A 160 5.56 -3.94 3.11
CA TRP A 160 5.23 -4.77 1.96
C TRP A 160 5.86 -4.18 0.70
N LEU A 161 5.69 -2.87 0.45
CA LEU A 161 6.28 -2.19 -0.70
C LEU A 161 7.81 -2.35 -0.74
N ARG A 162 8.49 -2.16 0.39
CA ARG A 162 9.94 -2.37 0.50
C ARG A 162 10.34 -3.83 0.27
N SER A 163 9.51 -4.79 0.67
CA SER A 163 9.75 -6.21 0.38
C SER A 163 9.61 -6.56 -1.11
N GLN A 164 8.90 -5.73 -1.89
CA GLN A 164 8.77 -5.86 -3.34
C GLN A 164 9.96 -5.27 -4.10
N ASP A 165 11.01 -4.77 -3.43
CA ASP A 165 12.22 -4.21 -4.06
C ASP A 165 13.13 -5.32 -4.62
N ARG A 166 12.58 -6.10 -5.56
CA ARG A 166 13.28 -7.09 -6.38
C ARG A 166 13.28 -6.56 -7.81
N TRP A 167 14.39 -6.74 -8.52
CA TRP A 167 14.61 -6.24 -9.89
C TRP A 167 13.51 -6.60 -10.91
N ASN A 168 12.77 -7.70 -10.68
CA ASN A 168 11.69 -8.19 -11.55
C ASN A 168 10.26 -7.83 -11.10
N SER A 169 10.08 -7.09 -10.01
CA SER A 169 8.74 -6.68 -9.61
C SER A 169 8.25 -5.50 -10.44
N PHE A 170 6.93 -5.31 -10.53
CA PHE A 170 6.37 -4.11 -11.16
C PHE A 170 6.92 -2.82 -10.54
N TYR A 171 7.25 -2.85 -9.25
CA TYR A 171 7.86 -1.76 -8.49
C TYR A 171 9.33 -1.50 -8.87
N GLY A 172 10.11 -2.57 -9.11
CA GLY A 172 11.52 -2.48 -9.50
C GLY A 172 11.76 -1.99 -10.92
N ILE A 173 10.78 -2.18 -11.83
CA ILE A 173 10.88 -1.78 -13.24
C ILE A 173 10.42 -0.32 -13.47
N MET A 174 9.77 0.32 -12.48
CA MET A 174 9.37 1.72 -12.59
C MET A 174 10.58 2.66 -12.60
N HIS A 175 10.52 3.71 -13.43
CA HIS A 175 11.54 4.75 -13.41
C HIS A 175 11.67 5.37 -12.00
N PRO A 176 12.88 5.50 -11.42
CA PRO A 176 13.08 5.91 -10.01
C PRO A 176 12.40 7.24 -9.66
N THR A 177 12.50 8.26 -10.52
CA THR A 177 11.84 9.56 -10.31
C THR A 177 10.32 9.44 -10.23
N LEU A 178 9.71 8.67 -11.14
CA LEU A 178 8.27 8.45 -11.14
C LEU A 178 7.85 7.71 -9.88
N ARG A 179 8.57 6.64 -9.53
CA ARG A 179 8.36 5.84 -8.32
C ARG A 179 8.38 6.74 -7.08
N ARG A 180 9.40 7.58 -6.92
CA ARG A 180 9.51 8.52 -5.79
C ARG A 180 8.32 9.48 -5.71
N ILE A 181 7.90 10.08 -6.84
CA ILE A 181 6.77 11.02 -6.86
C ILE A 181 5.47 10.32 -6.44
N VAL A 182 5.20 9.15 -7.01
CA VAL A 182 3.96 8.38 -6.79
C VAL A 182 3.91 7.86 -5.36
N VAL A 183 4.97 7.20 -4.88
CA VAL A 183 5.04 6.68 -3.52
C VAL A 183 4.92 7.82 -2.50
N GLN A 184 5.62 8.94 -2.72
CA GLN A 184 5.45 10.10 -1.84
C GLN A 184 4.00 10.58 -1.79
N ALA A 185 3.31 10.65 -2.94
CA ALA A 185 1.91 11.08 -3.00
C ALA A 185 0.94 10.08 -2.35
N MET A 186 1.23 8.78 -2.41
CA MET A 186 0.45 7.74 -1.75
C MET A 186 0.62 7.75 -0.22
N PHE A 187 1.81 8.09 0.29
CA PHE A 187 2.09 8.05 1.73
C PHE A 187 2.04 9.42 2.43
N ASP A 188 1.79 10.52 1.70
CA ASP A 188 1.59 11.87 2.26
C ASP A 188 0.12 12.12 2.70
N HIS A 189 -0.62 11.06 3.04
CA HIS A 189 -1.99 11.17 3.56
C HIS A 189 -2.01 11.82 4.96
N ARG A 190 -2.96 12.75 5.16
CA ARG A 190 -3.04 13.63 6.35
C ARG A 190 -4.27 13.39 7.23
N ALA A 191 -5.02 12.31 7.05
CA ALA A 191 -6.11 11.97 7.97
C ALA A 191 -5.58 11.51 9.32
N ALA A 192 -6.38 11.65 10.39
CA ALA A 192 -5.96 11.39 11.77
C ALA A 192 -5.28 10.02 11.99
N GLY A 193 -5.81 8.92 11.43
CA GLY A 193 -5.16 7.59 11.49
C GLY A 193 -3.92 7.44 10.59
N TYR A 194 -3.79 8.28 9.57
CA TYR A 194 -2.71 8.26 8.57
C TYR A 194 -1.51 9.12 8.99
N ARG A 195 -1.57 9.85 10.10
CA ARG A 195 -0.47 10.73 10.51
C ARG A 195 0.64 9.99 11.24
N ASN A 196 0.27 8.97 12.03
CA ASN A 196 1.16 8.34 12.99
C ASN A 196 1.91 7.12 12.44
N TRP A 197 1.59 6.62 11.23
CA TRP A 197 2.21 5.39 10.70
C TRP A 197 3.75 5.45 10.65
N ARG A 198 4.31 6.67 10.52
CA ARG A 198 5.76 6.91 10.45
C ARG A 198 6.51 6.44 11.69
N SER A 199 5.87 6.45 12.87
CA SER A 199 6.48 5.90 14.10
C SER A 199 6.65 4.38 14.05
N PHE A 200 6.00 3.70 13.11
CA PHE A 200 6.05 2.25 12.91
C PHE A 200 6.72 1.88 11.58
N ALA A 201 7.38 2.81 10.90
CA ALA A 201 7.95 2.53 9.58
C ALA A 201 9.29 1.78 9.63
N GLY A 202 9.92 1.71 10.81
CA GLY A 202 11.03 0.80 11.09
C GLY A 202 10.52 -0.62 11.32
N GLN A 203 11.23 -1.64 10.80
CA GLN A 203 10.77 -3.02 10.90
C GLN A 203 10.65 -3.49 12.36
N ALA A 204 11.59 -3.12 13.23
CA ALA A 204 11.53 -3.48 14.65
C ALA A 204 10.33 -2.81 15.35
N ASP A 205 10.19 -1.49 15.21
CA ASP A 205 9.08 -0.71 15.79
C ASP A 205 7.72 -1.22 15.29
N PHE A 206 7.64 -1.61 14.02
CA PHE A 206 6.44 -2.20 13.43
C PHE A 206 6.08 -3.54 14.10
N HIS A 207 7.05 -4.45 14.23
CA HIS A 207 6.82 -5.76 14.82
C HIS A 207 6.40 -5.66 16.29
N ASP A 208 7.02 -4.75 17.05
CA ASP A 208 6.68 -4.51 18.45
C ASP A 208 5.25 -3.94 18.59
N ALA A 209 4.90 -2.96 17.75
CA ALA A 209 3.57 -2.37 17.75
C ALA A 209 2.48 -3.36 17.31
N VAL A 210 2.72 -4.14 16.25
CA VAL A 210 1.81 -5.21 15.79
C VAL A 210 1.63 -6.28 16.86
N THR A 211 2.70 -6.72 17.52
CA THR A 211 2.62 -7.70 18.61
C THR A 211 1.77 -7.15 19.75
N THR A 212 2.02 -5.92 20.18
CA THR A 212 1.27 -5.27 21.26
C THR A 212 -0.21 -5.12 20.91
N TYR A 213 -0.52 -4.79 19.65
CA TYR A 213 -1.88 -4.57 19.17
C TYR A 213 -2.68 -5.87 19.01
N LEU A 214 -2.07 -6.89 18.38
CA LEU A 214 -2.76 -8.14 18.02
C LEU A 214 -2.74 -9.20 19.13
N TYR A 215 -1.78 -9.10 20.05
CA TYR A 215 -1.57 -10.08 21.10
C TYR A 215 -1.48 -9.35 22.45
N PRO A 216 -2.63 -9.00 23.06
CA PRO A 216 -2.63 -8.27 24.31
C PRO A 216 -1.95 -9.11 25.41
N VAL A 217 -1.29 -8.45 26.36
CA VAL A 217 -0.56 -9.07 27.48
C VAL A 217 -1.42 -10.10 28.26
N SER A 218 -2.75 -9.91 28.25
CA SER A 218 -3.72 -10.81 28.86
C SER A 218 -3.85 -12.17 28.19
N ALA A 219 -3.44 -12.33 26.92
CA ALA A 219 -3.64 -13.57 26.17
C ALA A 219 -2.77 -14.72 26.70
N GLN A 220 -1.59 -14.45 27.27
CA GLN A 220 -0.61 -15.38 27.89
C GLN A 220 -0.21 -16.67 27.11
N THR A 221 -0.89 -17.03 26.03
CA THR A 221 -0.74 -18.25 25.20
C THR A 221 0.70 -18.61 24.82
N PHE A 222 1.53 -17.60 24.53
CA PHE A 222 2.91 -17.74 24.05
C PHE A 222 3.95 -17.16 25.03
N ALA A 223 3.56 -16.85 26.27
CA ALA A 223 4.48 -16.27 27.26
C ALA A 223 5.68 -17.20 27.53
N GLY A 224 6.89 -16.63 27.54
CA GLY A 224 8.14 -17.40 27.75
C GLY A 224 8.62 -18.22 26.56
N THR A 225 8.00 -18.09 25.38
CA THR A 225 8.44 -18.73 24.14
C THR A 225 9.24 -17.78 23.26
N ALA A 226 10.07 -18.31 22.36
CA ALA A 226 10.75 -17.54 21.32
C ALA A 226 9.86 -17.26 20.08
N PHE A 227 8.53 -17.38 20.22
CA PHE A 227 7.60 -17.25 19.10
C PHE A 227 7.42 -15.78 18.70
N ASN A 228 7.72 -15.47 17.43
CA ASN A 228 7.53 -14.13 16.88
C ASN A 228 6.11 -13.99 16.32
N PHE A 229 5.18 -13.54 17.18
CA PHE A 229 3.77 -13.41 16.82
C PHE A 229 3.53 -12.46 15.64
N ALA A 230 4.18 -11.28 15.64
CA ALA A 230 4.08 -10.34 14.52
C ALA A 230 4.53 -10.99 13.21
N ALA A 231 5.68 -11.65 13.17
CA ALA A 231 6.14 -12.32 11.95
C ALA A 231 5.15 -13.39 11.46
N TRP A 232 4.57 -14.17 12.38
CA TRP A 232 3.52 -15.13 12.04
C TRP A 232 2.27 -14.45 11.49
N ALA A 233 1.72 -13.45 12.17
CA ALA A 233 0.51 -12.75 11.74
C ALA A 233 0.70 -12.07 10.37
N LEU A 234 1.85 -11.41 10.17
CA LEU A 234 2.19 -10.72 8.94
C LEU A 234 2.41 -11.70 7.77
N ALA A 235 2.88 -12.91 8.03
CA ALA A 235 2.97 -13.95 7.00
C ALA A 235 1.60 -14.43 6.50
N HIS A 236 0.53 -14.27 7.31
CA HIS A 236 -0.84 -14.58 6.90
C HIS A 236 -1.50 -13.44 6.12
N VAL A 237 -0.94 -12.23 6.17
CA VAL A 237 -1.48 -11.12 5.40
C VAL A 237 -1.49 -11.48 3.92
N PRO A 238 -0.40 -11.91 3.24
CA PRO A 238 -0.41 -12.30 1.83
C PRO A 238 -0.85 -13.75 1.55
N ASP A 239 -1.19 -14.54 2.57
CA ASP A 239 -1.54 -15.96 2.41
C ASP A 239 -3.00 -16.16 1.94
N ASP A 240 -3.17 -16.56 0.68
CA ASP A 240 -4.48 -16.86 0.10
C ASP A 240 -4.99 -18.27 0.47
N ALA A 241 -4.14 -19.17 1.00
CA ALA A 241 -4.52 -20.54 1.35
C ALA A 241 -5.44 -20.61 2.59
N ASN A 242 -5.35 -19.62 3.47
CA ASN A 242 -6.16 -19.49 4.68
C ASN A 242 -7.25 -18.41 4.58
N ARG A 243 -7.71 -18.15 3.35
CA ARG A 243 -8.70 -17.10 3.08
C ARG A 243 -10.06 -17.40 3.71
N ALA A 244 -10.44 -16.61 4.71
CA ALA A 244 -11.79 -16.58 5.31
C ALA A 244 -12.56 -15.28 4.99
N TRP A 245 -12.22 -14.61 3.89
CA TRP A 245 -12.91 -13.44 3.37
C TRP A 245 -13.45 -13.64 1.96
N VAL A 246 -14.43 -12.81 1.60
CA VAL A 246 -14.94 -12.64 0.24
C VAL A 246 -14.40 -11.33 -0.33
N GLU A 247 -14.21 -11.29 -1.63
CA GLU A 247 -13.69 -10.14 -2.36
C GLU A 247 -14.76 -9.63 -3.32
N ARG A 248 -14.97 -8.30 -3.38
CA ARG A 248 -15.86 -7.68 -4.36
C ARG A 248 -15.32 -6.36 -4.90
N ILE A 249 -15.55 -6.12 -6.19
CA ILE A 249 -15.32 -4.81 -6.82
C ILE A 249 -16.63 -4.05 -6.76
N ALA A 250 -16.61 -2.86 -6.16
CA ALA A 250 -17.75 -1.94 -6.16
C ALA A 250 -17.52 -0.84 -7.22
N PRO A 251 -18.61 -0.29 -7.81
CA PRO A 251 -18.50 0.83 -8.75
C PRO A 251 -17.83 2.06 -8.13
#